data_AF-A0AAE4SYA1-F1
#
_entry.id   AF-A0AAE4SYA1-F1
#
_cell.length_a   1.000
_cell.length_b   1.000
_cell.length_c   1.000
_cell.angle_alpha   90.00
_cell.angle_beta   90.00
_cell.angle_gamma   90.00
#
_symmetry.space_group_name_H-M   'P 1'
#
loop_
_entity.id
_entity.type
_entity.pdbx_description
1 polymer ?
#
loop_
_entity_poly.entity_id
_entity_poly.type
_entity_poly.pdbx_seq_one_letter_code
_entity_poly.pdbx_strand_id
1 'polypeptide(L)'
;MTNHSPYSQQQEEPKKKKPFYKRWWVWLIAVLLVLTIAGLFIDDDFSSEEEKQQAWEAYKCKYYSDLTAQPEGTKLSMEVMRDEISVSERAEAMRWSKKLIKAGNSKTVGDVIDREDTPTSHNMCSGWLWEHKKKEPGFWDNYDSFTLENARNEGVVS
;
A
#
# COMPACT_ATOMS: atom_id res chain seq x y z
N MET A 1 -38.83 -23.90 -94.98
CA MET A 1 -39.75 -23.84 -93.83
C MET A 1 -39.02 -24.48 -92.65
N THR A 2 -38.18 -23.73 -91.92
CA THR A 2 -38.49 -23.06 -90.63
C THR A 2 -39.26 -23.96 -89.66
N ASN A 3 -38.60 -24.43 -88.58
CA ASN A 3 -38.76 -23.82 -87.25
C ASN A 3 -38.01 -24.59 -86.16
N HIS A 4 -37.24 -23.83 -85.38
CA HIS A 4 -36.67 -24.18 -84.08
C HIS A 4 -37.77 -24.23 -83.00
N SER A 5 -37.60 -25.09 -81.97
CA SER A 5 -37.71 -24.78 -80.51
C SER A 5 -37.87 -26.07 -79.67
N PRO A 6 -37.71 -26.05 -78.32
CA PRO A 6 -36.96 -25.11 -77.48
C PRO A 6 -35.93 -25.79 -76.56
N TYR A 7 -34.95 -25.00 -76.13
CA TYR A 7 -34.05 -25.30 -75.02
C TYR A 7 -34.82 -25.37 -73.69
N SER A 8 -34.53 -26.40 -72.91
CA SER A 8 -34.96 -26.55 -71.52
C SER A 8 -34.12 -25.62 -70.63
N GLN A 9 -34.72 -24.59 -70.05
CA GLN A 9 -34.07 -23.76 -69.03
C GLN A 9 -34.22 -24.44 -67.67
N GLN A 10 -33.13 -25.00 -67.14
CA GLN A 10 -33.01 -25.31 -65.72
C GLN A 10 -32.80 -24.00 -64.95
N GLN A 11 -33.79 -23.61 -64.14
CA GLN A 11 -33.66 -22.55 -63.14
C GLN A 11 -32.83 -23.07 -61.96
N GLU A 12 -31.65 -22.50 -61.74
CA GLU A 12 -30.90 -22.68 -60.49
C GLU A 12 -31.45 -21.75 -59.41
N GLU A 13 -31.96 -22.31 -58.32
CA GLU A 13 -32.39 -21.52 -57.15
C GLU A 13 -31.18 -20.90 -56.44
N PRO A 14 -31.23 -19.61 -56.05
CA PRO A 14 -30.14 -18.98 -55.32
C PRO A 14 -30.06 -19.53 -53.89
N LYS A 15 -28.94 -20.21 -53.57
CA LYS A 15 -28.59 -20.67 -52.22
C LYS A 15 -28.59 -19.49 -51.23
N LYS A 16 -29.63 -19.42 -50.39
CA LYS A 16 -29.83 -18.41 -49.34
C LYS A 16 -28.66 -18.49 -48.33
N LYS A 17 -27.65 -17.62 -48.49
CA LYS A 17 -26.52 -17.53 -47.54
C LYS A 17 -27.10 -17.15 -46.16
N LYS A 18 -26.96 -18.05 -45.18
CA LYS A 18 -27.40 -17.79 -43.80
C LYS A 18 -26.65 -16.58 -43.24
N PRO A 19 -27.35 -15.66 -42.56
CA PRO A 19 -26.73 -14.44 -42.04
C PRO A 19 -25.72 -14.77 -40.94
N PHE A 20 -24.42 -14.71 -41.26
CA PHE A 20 -23.32 -14.87 -40.29
C PHE A 20 -23.37 -13.83 -39.16
N TYR A 21 -24.15 -12.76 -39.34
CA TYR A 21 -24.39 -11.70 -38.36
C TYR A 21 -25.17 -12.17 -37.11
N LYS A 22 -25.88 -13.31 -37.15
CA LYS A 22 -26.63 -13.83 -35.98
C LYS A 22 -25.75 -14.34 -34.83
N ARG A 23 -24.43 -14.47 -35.03
CA ARG A 23 -23.50 -14.95 -33.99
C ARG A 23 -22.52 -13.87 -33.50
N TRP A 24 -22.55 -12.67 -34.08
CA TRP A 24 -21.63 -11.58 -33.69
C TRP A 24 -21.88 -11.08 -32.26
N TRP A 25 -23.13 -11.11 -31.80
CA TRP A 25 -23.48 -10.76 -30.42
C TRP A 25 -22.80 -11.64 -29.34
N VAL A 26 -22.41 -12.89 -29.68
CA VAL A 26 -21.76 -13.81 -28.74
C VAL A 26 -20.32 -13.37 -28.50
N TRP A 27 -19.67 -12.87 -29.54
CA TRP A 27 -18.34 -12.28 -29.43
C TRP A 27 -18.35 -11.00 -28.60
N LEU A 28 -19.38 -10.14 -28.76
CA LEU A 28 -19.53 -8.95 -27.92
C LEU A 28 -19.75 -9.30 -26.45
N ILE A 29 -20.60 -10.29 -26.15
CA ILE A 29 -20.84 -10.75 -24.77
C ILE A 29 -19.56 -11.38 -24.18
N ALA A 30 -18.82 -12.15 -24.96
CA ALA A 30 -17.55 -12.74 -24.53
C ALA A 30 -16.49 -11.67 -24.22
N VAL A 31 -16.35 -10.65 -25.07
CA VAL A 31 -15.42 -9.52 -24.81
C VAL A 31 -15.86 -8.72 -23.59
N LEU A 32 -17.16 -8.47 -23.41
CA LEU A 32 -17.69 -7.80 -22.23
C LEU A 32 -17.39 -8.61 -20.95
N LEU A 33 -17.58 -9.93 -20.98
CA LEU A 33 -17.25 -10.83 -19.87
C LEU A 33 -15.75 -10.79 -19.52
N VAL A 34 -14.88 -10.84 -20.52
CA VAL A 34 -13.44 -10.73 -20.31
C VAL A 34 -13.06 -9.36 -19.74
N LEU A 35 -13.68 -8.28 -20.21
CA LEU A 35 -13.46 -6.92 -19.65
C LEU A 35 -13.99 -6.79 -18.22
N THR A 36 -15.12 -7.43 -17.87
CA THR A 36 -15.62 -7.43 -16.48
C THR A 36 -14.72 -8.22 -15.55
N ILE A 37 -14.08 -9.30 -16.02
CA ILE A 37 -13.15 -10.10 -15.20
C ILE A 37 -11.79 -9.39 -15.12
N ALA A 38 -11.29 -8.82 -16.22
CA ALA A 38 -10.04 -8.10 -16.26
C ALA A 38 -10.09 -6.75 -15.51
N GLY A 39 -11.24 -6.07 -15.54
CA GLY A 39 -11.46 -4.81 -14.82
C GLY A 39 -11.59 -4.95 -13.30
N LEU A 40 -11.69 -6.18 -12.78
CA LEU A 40 -11.69 -6.46 -11.34
C LEU A 40 -10.30 -6.57 -10.72
N PHE A 41 -9.22 -6.54 -11.54
CA PHE A 41 -7.83 -6.54 -11.07
C PHE A 41 -7.19 -5.17 -11.23
N ILE A 42 -7.90 -4.11 -10.84
CA ILE A 42 -7.21 -2.88 -10.44
C ILE A 42 -6.81 -3.14 -8.99
N ASP A 43 -5.65 -3.78 -8.80
CA ASP A 43 -5.05 -3.86 -7.47
C ASP A 43 -4.71 -2.43 -7.05
N ASP A 44 -5.48 -1.91 -6.10
CA ASP A 44 -5.22 -0.64 -5.41
C ASP A 44 -4.08 -0.90 -4.40
N ASP A 45 -2.91 -1.17 -4.95
CA ASP A 45 -1.67 -1.47 -4.22
C ASP A 45 -0.68 -0.30 -4.36
N PHE A 46 0.34 -0.28 -3.50
CA PHE A 46 1.38 0.75 -3.55
C PHE A 46 2.10 0.75 -4.91
N SER A 47 2.49 1.94 -5.38
CA SER A 47 3.19 2.06 -6.67
C SER A 47 4.62 1.52 -6.62
N SER A 48 5.21 1.44 -5.42
CA SER A 48 6.51 0.83 -5.17
C SER A 48 6.69 0.35 -3.73
N GLU A 49 7.68 -0.51 -3.49
CA GLU A 49 8.05 -0.94 -2.12
C GLU A 49 8.54 0.23 -1.27
N GLU A 50 9.22 1.20 -1.86
CA GLU A 50 9.66 2.40 -1.15
C GLU A 50 8.46 3.23 -0.67
N GLU A 51 7.40 3.33 -1.46
CA GLU A 51 6.16 4.01 -1.06
C GLU A 51 5.46 3.25 0.08
N LYS A 52 5.35 1.92 -0.03
CA LYS A 52 4.82 1.06 1.04
C LYS A 52 5.61 1.23 2.34
N GLN A 53 6.93 1.25 2.23
CA GLN A 53 7.82 1.42 3.38
C GLN A 53 7.62 2.80 4.03
N GLN A 54 7.54 3.87 3.25
CA GLN A 54 7.29 5.21 3.77
C GLN A 54 5.94 5.30 4.48
N ALA A 55 4.88 4.76 3.87
CA ALA A 55 3.55 4.71 4.48
C ALA A 55 3.53 3.89 5.78
N TRP A 56 4.28 2.78 5.83
CA TRP A 56 4.44 1.99 7.03
C TRP A 56 5.17 2.75 8.14
N GLU A 57 6.26 3.42 7.81
CA GLU A 57 7.01 4.23 8.77
C GLU A 57 6.15 5.38 9.30
N ALA A 58 5.33 6.01 8.44
CA ALA A 58 4.37 7.04 8.83
C ALA A 58 3.30 6.48 9.78
N TYR A 59 2.74 5.31 9.45
CA TYR A 59 1.81 4.56 10.30
C TYR A 59 2.43 4.28 11.66
N LYS A 60 3.61 3.67 11.73
CA LYS A 60 4.27 3.35 13.01
C LYS A 60 4.66 4.62 13.78
N CYS A 61 5.07 5.69 13.10
CA CYS A 61 5.38 6.96 13.73
C CYS A 61 4.15 7.57 14.42
N LYS A 62 2.98 7.51 13.78
CA LYS A 62 1.71 7.97 14.36
C LYS A 62 1.44 7.30 15.70
N TYR A 63 1.42 5.96 15.76
CA TYR A 63 1.18 5.25 17.02
C TYR A 63 2.28 5.47 18.06
N TYR A 64 3.54 5.48 17.61
CA TYR A 64 4.65 5.70 18.52
C TYR A 64 4.60 7.11 19.14
N SER A 65 4.20 8.10 18.35
CA SER A 65 4.00 9.48 18.80
C SER A 65 2.92 9.62 19.86
N ASP A 66 1.91 8.75 19.87
CA ASP A 66 0.80 8.82 20.82
C ASP A 66 1.13 8.16 22.18
N LEU A 67 2.23 7.42 22.26
CA LEU A 67 2.67 6.81 23.52
C LEU A 67 3.07 7.88 24.55
N THR A 68 2.85 7.58 25.83
CA THR A 68 3.30 8.45 26.92
C THR A 68 4.83 8.51 26.98
N ALA A 69 5.40 9.71 27.13
CA ALA A 69 6.84 9.91 27.08
C ALA A 69 7.60 9.20 28.22
N GLN A 70 7.14 9.33 29.47
CA GLN A 70 7.88 8.82 30.62
C GLN A 70 8.07 7.28 30.63
N PRO A 71 7.07 6.44 30.32
CA PRO A 71 7.26 5.00 30.17
C PRO A 71 8.32 4.63 29.13
N GLU A 72 8.30 5.27 27.94
CA GLU A 72 9.30 5.03 26.89
C GLU A 72 10.70 5.47 27.33
N GLY A 73 10.81 6.61 28.01
CA GLY A 73 12.09 7.06 28.58
C GLY A 73 12.65 6.11 29.65
N THR A 74 11.75 5.49 30.44
CA THR A 74 12.11 4.48 31.45
C THR A 74 12.56 3.18 30.80
N LYS A 75 11.84 2.72 29.77
CA LYS A 75 12.23 1.55 28.96
C LYS A 75 13.63 1.73 28.38
N LEU A 76 13.87 2.87 27.73
CA LEU A 76 15.19 3.19 27.17
C LEU A 76 16.29 3.24 28.24
N SER A 77 15.99 3.75 29.45
CA SER A 77 16.94 3.70 30.57
C SER A 77 17.28 2.27 30.99
N MET A 78 16.29 1.37 30.98
CA MET A 78 16.50 -0.04 31.33
C MET A 78 17.34 -0.76 30.28
N GLU A 79 17.13 -0.48 28.99
CA GLU A 79 17.93 -1.02 27.89
C GLU A 79 19.41 -0.61 28.03
N VAL A 80 19.68 0.66 28.39
CA VAL A 80 21.06 1.11 28.71
C VAL A 80 21.64 0.34 29.89
N MET A 81 20.89 0.15 30.97
CA MET A 81 21.36 -0.56 32.18
C MET A 81 21.59 -2.06 31.94
N ARG A 82 20.89 -2.67 30.99
CA ARG A 82 21.05 -4.06 30.58
C ARG A 82 22.12 -4.27 29.52
N ASP A 83 22.86 -3.22 29.16
CA ASP A 83 23.86 -3.24 28.09
C ASP A 83 23.30 -3.64 26.71
N GLU A 84 21.98 -3.48 26.49
CA GLU A 84 21.31 -3.78 25.21
C GLU A 84 21.63 -2.72 24.14
N ILE A 85 22.10 -1.54 24.56
CA ILE A 85 22.52 -0.44 23.69
C ILE A 85 24.04 -0.42 23.54
N SER A 86 24.50 -0.29 22.29
CA SER A 86 25.91 -0.21 21.93
C SER A 86 26.63 0.93 22.66
N VAL A 87 27.90 0.73 23.05
CA VAL A 87 28.66 1.70 23.85
C VAL A 87 28.71 3.09 23.18
N SER A 88 28.78 3.14 21.85
CA SER A 88 28.78 4.39 21.07
C SER A 88 27.46 5.16 21.14
N GLU A 89 26.34 4.49 21.36
CA GLU A 89 25.00 5.10 21.36
C GLU A 89 24.49 5.41 22.78
N ARG A 90 25.12 4.88 23.83
CA ARG A 90 24.68 5.03 25.23
C ARG A 90 24.49 6.47 25.68
N ALA A 91 25.37 7.38 25.27
CA ALA A 91 25.26 8.79 25.65
C ALA A 91 23.99 9.43 25.06
N GLU A 92 23.69 9.13 23.79
CA GLU A 92 22.49 9.63 23.11
C GLU A 92 21.22 8.95 23.65
N ALA A 93 21.27 7.64 23.92
CA ALA A 93 20.19 6.91 24.57
C ALA A 93 19.82 7.49 25.94
N MET A 94 20.83 7.77 26.79
CA MET A 94 20.62 8.40 28.10
C MET A 94 20.09 9.83 27.97
N ARG A 95 20.53 10.58 26.95
CA ARG A 95 19.99 11.92 26.66
C ARG A 95 18.50 11.85 26.34
N TRP A 96 18.07 10.95 25.46
CA TRP A 96 16.66 10.75 25.12
C TRP A 96 15.84 10.21 26.28
N SER A 97 16.36 9.23 27.02
CA SER A 97 15.73 8.69 28.22
C SER A 97 15.43 9.81 29.22
N LYS A 98 16.42 10.67 29.51
CA LYS A 98 16.24 11.84 30.39
C LYS A 98 15.23 12.85 29.83
N LYS A 99 15.25 13.11 28.52
CA LYS A 99 14.33 14.05 27.84
C LYS A 99 12.87 13.56 28.00
N LEU A 100 12.63 12.28 27.74
CA LEU A 100 11.33 11.63 27.84
C LEU A 100 10.82 11.53 29.29
N ILE A 101 11.67 11.12 30.23
CA ILE A 101 11.32 11.06 31.66
C ILE A 101 10.98 12.47 32.19
N LYS A 102 11.74 13.50 31.78
CA LYS A 102 11.48 14.88 32.18
C LYS A 102 10.15 15.42 31.64
N ALA A 103 9.72 14.96 30.46
CA ALA A 103 8.42 15.34 29.90
C ALA A 103 7.24 14.81 30.74
N GLY A 104 7.44 13.67 31.42
CA GLY A 104 6.49 13.11 32.37
C GLY A 104 5.33 12.37 31.70
N ASN A 105 4.28 12.09 32.49
CA ASN A 105 3.11 11.33 32.03
C ASN A 105 2.05 12.18 31.30
N SER A 106 2.18 13.51 31.30
CA SER A 106 1.22 14.42 30.66
C SER A 106 1.57 14.73 29.20
N LYS A 107 2.71 14.24 28.72
CA LYS A 107 3.24 14.46 27.38
C LYS A 107 3.41 13.14 26.64
N THR A 108 3.25 13.19 25.33
CA THR A 108 3.47 12.03 24.48
C THR A 108 4.89 12.04 23.91
N VAL A 109 5.33 10.93 23.35
CA VAL A 109 6.58 10.86 22.59
C VAL A 109 6.54 11.87 21.44
N GLY A 110 5.38 12.04 20.81
CA GLY A 110 5.15 12.97 19.71
C GLY A 110 5.40 14.44 20.07
N ASP A 111 5.26 14.82 21.34
CA ASP A 111 5.58 16.17 21.85
C ASP A 111 7.10 16.41 22.01
N VAL A 112 7.90 15.34 21.99
CA VAL A 112 9.32 15.36 22.40
C VAL A 112 10.26 14.89 21.30
N ILE A 113 9.81 13.97 20.45
CA ILE A 113 10.57 13.39 19.34
C ILE A 113 10.79 14.43 18.25
N ASP A 114 11.91 14.31 17.55
CA ASP A 114 12.20 15.16 16.41
C ASP A 114 11.28 14.75 15.24
N ARG A 115 10.83 15.75 14.48
CA ARG A 115 9.97 15.56 13.31
C ARG A 115 10.58 16.24 12.10
N GLU A 116 10.50 15.56 10.97
CA GLU A 116 10.96 16.08 9.68
C GLU A 116 9.88 15.88 8.63
N ASP A 117 9.84 16.80 7.67
CA ASP A 117 9.03 16.64 6.48
C ASP A 117 9.85 15.88 5.43
N THR A 118 9.22 14.91 4.81
CA THR A 118 9.74 14.20 3.64
C THR A 118 9.03 14.73 2.39
N PRO A 119 9.56 14.49 1.17
CA PRO A 119 8.88 14.91 -0.06
C PRO A 119 7.45 14.36 -0.22
N THR A 120 7.13 13.27 0.48
CA THR A 120 5.89 12.50 0.33
C THR A 120 5.01 12.52 1.59
N SER A 121 5.53 12.96 2.74
CA SER A 121 4.81 12.92 4.03
C SER A 121 5.32 13.99 5.00
N HIS A 122 4.39 14.66 5.67
CA HIS A 122 4.69 15.69 6.68
C HIS A 122 4.78 15.10 8.09
N ASN A 123 5.53 15.76 8.98
CA ASN A 123 5.61 15.43 10.42
C ASN A 123 6.09 13.99 10.72
N MET A 124 6.98 13.44 9.90
CA MET A 124 7.55 12.11 10.10
C MET A 124 8.50 12.11 11.31
N CYS A 125 8.44 11.05 12.11
CA CYS A 125 9.36 10.84 13.22
C CYS A 125 10.79 10.74 12.66
N SER A 126 11.73 11.41 13.29
CA SER A 126 13.13 11.41 12.86
C SER A 126 14.11 11.36 14.03
N GLY A 127 15.40 11.34 13.69
CA GLY A 127 16.49 11.35 14.67
C GLY A 127 16.74 10.00 15.33
N TRP A 128 17.67 10.02 16.29
CA TRP A 128 18.21 8.79 16.90
C TRP A 128 17.13 7.93 17.58
N LEU A 129 16.16 8.55 18.27
CA LEU A 129 15.10 7.81 18.96
C LEU A 129 14.22 7.02 17.98
N TRP A 130 13.92 7.60 16.82
CA TRP A 130 13.15 6.92 15.78
C TRP A 130 13.94 5.77 15.14
N GLU A 131 15.21 6.02 14.82
CA GLU A 131 16.09 4.98 14.27
C GLU A 131 16.33 3.82 15.24
N HIS A 132 16.38 4.10 16.55
CA HIS A 132 16.40 3.07 17.58
C HIS A 132 15.09 2.27 17.59
N LYS A 133 13.94 2.96 17.51
CA LYS A 133 12.62 2.31 17.46
C LYS A 133 12.47 1.36 16.27
N LYS A 134 13.00 1.72 15.10
CA LYS A 134 12.99 0.88 13.88
C LYS A 134 13.76 -0.43 14.03
N LYS A 135 14.72 -0.50 14.96
CA LYS A 135 15.51 -1.71 15.26
C LYS A 135 14.81 -2.65 16.24
N GLU A 136 13.74 -2.21 16.91
CA GLU A 136 13.04 -3.04 17.89
C GLU A 136 12.42 -4.29 17.24
N PRO A 137 12.44 -5.44 17.94
CA PRO A 137 11.70 -6.61 17.48
C PRO A 137 10.22 -6.26 17.34
N GLY A 138 9.64 -6.62 16.22
CA GLY A 138 8.24 -6.35 15.89
C GLY A 138 7.94 -4.99 15.28
N PHE A 139 8.96 -4.17 14.99
CA PHE A 139 8.74 -2.97 14.19
C PHE A 139 8.11 -3.30 12.83
N TRP A 140 8.58 -4.37 12.17
CA TRP A 140 8.11 -4.83 10.85
C TRP A 140 7.00 -5.88 10.91
N ASP A 141 6.45 -6.17 12.09
CA ASP A 141 5.34 -7.12 12.22
C ASP A 141 4.13 -6.61 11.45
N ASN A 142 3.57 -7.47 10.60
CA ASN A 142 2.44 -7.19 9.70
C ASN A 142 2.75 -6.23 8.54
N TYR A 143 4.03 -5.91 8.29
CA TYR A 143 4.43 -5.10 7.13
C TYR A 143 3.98 -5.72 5.81
N ASP A 144 4.17 -7.04 5.64
CA ASP A 144 3.80 -7.73 4.41
C ASP A 144 2.31 -7.61 4.10
N SER A 145 1.47 -7.68 5.14
CA SER A 145 0.01 -7.54 5.07
C SER A 145 -0.50 -6.09 5.07
N PHE A 146 0.39 -5.10 5.18
CA PHE A 146 0.02 -3.69 5.16
C PHE A 146 -0.33 -3.26 3.73
N THR A 147 -1.56 -2.77 3.52
CA THR A 147 -2.08 -2.39 2.20
C THR A 147 -2.21 -0.87 2.08
N LEU A 148 -2.32 -0.39 0.83
CA LEU A 148 -2.59 1.03 0.55
C LEU A 148 -3.91 1.49 1.18
N GLU A 149 -4.92 0.62 1.19
CA GLU A 149 -6.19 0.87 1.89
C GLU A 149 -5.99 1.09 3.39
N ASN A 150 -5.17 0.27 4.06
CA ASN A 150 -4.85 0.47 5.49
C ASN A 150 -4.19 1.83 5.71
N ALA A 151 -3.25 2.21 4.83
CA ALA A 151 -2.56 3.49 4.91
C ALA A 151 -3.53 4.68 4.74
N ARG A 152 -4.48 4.61 3.79
CA ARG A 152 -5.50 5.64 3.59
C ARG A 152 -6.48 5.73 4.76
N ASN A 153 -6.94 4.59 5.27
CA ASN A 153 -7.84 4.52 6.43
C ASN A 153 -7.21 5.14 7.68
N GLU A 154 -5.88 5.03 7.80
CA GLU A 154 -5.12 5.64 8.88
C GLU A 154 -4.71 7.09 8.62
N GLY A 155 -5.01 7.62 7.43
CA GLY A 155 -4.72 9.00 7.03
C GLY A 155 -3.22 9.27 6.90
N VAL A 156 -2.40 8.25 6.67
CA VAL A 156 -0.95 8.42 6.46
C VAL A 156 -0.58 8.63 4.99
N VAL A 157 -1.49 8.28 4.09
CA VAL A 157 -1.43 8.61 2.65
C VAL A 157 -2.80 9.16 2.22
N SER A 158 -2.80 10.02 1.20
CA SER A 158 -3.98 10.73 0.69
C SER A 158 -4.56 10.10 -0.56
#